data_AF-A0AAV0JHJ6-F1
#
_entry.id   AF-A0AAV0JHJ6-F1
#
_cell.length_a   1.000
_cell.length_b   1.000
_cell.length_c   1.000
_cell.angle_alpha   90.00
_cell.angle_beta   90.00
_cell.angle_gamma   90.00
#
_symmetry.space_group_name_H-M   'P 1'
#
loop_
_entity.id
_entity.type
_entity.pdbx_description
1 polymer ?
#
loop_
_entity_poly.entity_id
_entity_poly.type
_entity_poly.pdbx_seq_one_letter_code
_entity_poly.pdbx_strand_id
1 'polypeptide(L)'
;MVSGREACVLALELFLLMGEGEVQLEERVRQEAAQAAMNWRKRLVIEGGVRQASEIDAKGLLLFVAGYGIPKLFRNGELRCSLLVVAAARSGELRWLRRQRGVERDARRFIVPL
;
A
#
# COMPACT_ATOMS: atom_id res chain seq x y z
N MET A 1 -5.37 -10.75 19.91
CA MET A 1 -5.18 -11.67 18.78
C MET A 1 -5.08 -10.84 17.52
N VAL A 2 -4.08 -11.11 16.68
CA VAL A 2 -3.94 -10.48 15.37
C VAL A 2 -5.02 -11.07 14.45
N SER A 3 -5.72 -10.23 13.68
CA SER A 3 -6.69 -10.74 12.71
C SER A 3 -5.96 -11.49 11.58
N GLY A 4 -6.62 -12.46 10.93
CA GLY A 4 -5.99 -13.24 9.85
C GLY A 4 -5.41 -12.36 8.73
N ARG A 5 -6.05 -11.20 8.44
CA ARG A 5 -5.57 -10.26 7.42
C ARG A 5 -4.29 -9.54 7.84
N GLU A 6 -4.19 -9.12 9.11
CA GLU A 6 -2.98 -8.48 9.63
C GLU A 6 -1.81 -9.46 9.67
N ALA A 7 -2.05 -10.74 10.01
CA ALA A 7 -1.03 -11.78 9.97
C ALA A 7 -0.49 -11.98 8.54
N CYS A 8 -1.37 -12.00 7.52
CA CYS A 8 -0.96 -12.06 6.12
C CYS A 8 -0.12 -10.84 5.70
N VAL A 9 -0.50 -9.63 6.11
CA VAL A 9 0.26 -8.41 5.83
C VAL A 9 1.67 -8.49 6.45
N LEU A 10 1.77 -8.92 7.71
CA LEU A 10 3.05 -9.11 8.38
C LEU A 10 3.91 -10.17 7.69
N ALA A 11 3.32 -11.27 7.23
CA ALA A 11 4.04 -12.30 6.49
C ALA A 11 4.64 -11.75 5.18
N LEU A 12 3.91 -10.89 4.46
CA LEU A 12 4.41 -10.24 3.25
C LEU A 12 5.51 -9.21 3.53
N GLU A 13 5.43 -8.48 4.63
CA GLU A 13 6.50 -7.57 5.06
C GLU A 13 7.79 -8.34 5.39
N LEU A 14 7.67 -9.43 6.15
CA LEU A 14 8.81 -10.30 6.47
C LEU A 14 9.39 -10.93 5.21
N PHE A 15 8.55 -11.41 4.29
CA PHE A 15 9.00 -11.97 3.02
C PHE A 15 9.84 -10.97 2.22
N LEU A 16 9.40 -9.71 2.16
CA LEU A 16 10.15 -8.64 1.49
C LEU A 16 11.48 -8.33 2.18
N LEU A 17 11.51 -8.29 3.51
CA LEU A 17 12.75 -8.07 4.28
C LEU A 17 13.76 -9.21 4.07
N MET A 18 13.28 -10.45 3.94
CA MET A 18 14.13 -11.61 3.64
C MET A 18 14.65 -11.60 2.19
N GLY A 19 14.01 -10.85 1.31
CA GLY A 19 14.26 -10.82 -0.13
C GLY A 19 15.19 -9.72 -0.62
N GLU A 20 15.90 -9.00 0.26
CA GLU A 20 16.86 -7.95 -0.10
C GLU A 20 18.06 -8.44 -0.95
N GLY A 21 18.16 -9.75 -1.23
CA GLY A 21 19.03 -10.32 -2.26
C GLY A 21 18.23 -11.24 -3.19
N GLU A 22 17.89 -10.75 -4.39
CA GLU A 22 17.21 -11.43 -5.50
C GLU A 22 16.60 -12.81 -5.15
N VAL A 23 15.38 -12.80 -4.62
CA VAL A 23 14.63 -14.06 -4.47
C VAL A 23 14.33 -14.60 -5.86
N GLN A 24 15.03 -15.67 -6.26
CA GLN A 24 14.71 -16.41 -7.47
C GLN A 24 13.40 -17.17 -7.26
N LEU A 25 12.29 -16.49 -7.49
CA LEU A 25 10.97 -17.11 -7.52
C LEU A 25 10.86 -18.01 -8.74
N GLU A 26 10.39 -19.23 -8.50
CA GLU A 26 10.01 -20.15 -9.58
C GLU A 26 8.97 -19.48 -10.48
N GLU A 27 9.12 -19.66 -11.80
CA GLU A 27 8.25 -19.00 -12.79
C GLU A 27 6.76 -19.35 -12.59
N ARG A 28 6.46 -20.58 -12.14
CA ARG A 28 5.08 -20.99 -11.78
C ARG A 28 4.50 -20.13 -10.66
N VAL A 29 5.27 -19.92 -9.59
CA VAL A 29 4.87 -19.08 -8.45
C VAL A 29 4.64 -17.64 -8.89
N ARG A 30 5.50 -17.12 -9.77
CA ARG A 30 5.34 -15.78 -10.34
C ARG A 30 4.06 -15.64 -11.16
N GLN A 31 3.73 -16.64 -11.97
CA GLN A 31 2.51 -16.64 -12.79
C GLN A 31 1.24 -16.73 -11.95
N GLU A 32 1.23 -17.60 -10.93
CA GLU A 32 0.13 -17.71 -9.99
C GLU A 32 -0.06 -16.41 -9.20
N ALA A 33 1.02 -15.82 -8.69
CA ALA A 33 0.98 -14.55 -8.00
C ALA A 33 0.48 -13.42 -8.91
N ALA A 34 0.94 -13.37 -10.16
CA ALA A 34 0.45 -12.38 -11.13
C ALA A 34 -1.07 -12.51 -11.35
N GLN A 35 -1.58 -13.74 -11.49
CA GLN A 35 -3.02 -13.98 -11.66
C GLN A 35 -3.82 -13.60 -10.39
N ALA A 36 -3.29 -13.91 -9.21
CA ALA A 36 -3.89 -13.53 -7.92
C ALA A 36 -3.95 -12.00 -7.75
N ALA A 37 -2.86 -11.29 -8.05
CA ALA A 37 -2.82 -9.82 -8.02
C ALA A 37 -3.82 -9.20 -8.98
N MET A 38 -3.98 -9.79 -10.17
CA MET A 38 -4.95 -9.33 -11.16
C MET A 38 -6.39 -9.55 -10.70
N ASN A 39 -6.70 -10.69 -10.09
CA ASN A 39 -8.02 -10.96 -9.53
C ASN A 39 -8.34 -10.04 -8.36
N TRP A 40 -7.35 -9.78 -7.48
CA TRP A 40 -7.50 -8.84 -6.38
C TRP A 40 -7.77 -7.43 -6.88
N ARG A 41 -7.00 -6.96 -7.88
CA ARG A 41 -7.25 -5.67 -8.52
C ARG A 41 -8.65 -5.59 -9.11
N LYS A 42 -9.08 -6.60 -9.86
CA LYS A 42 -10.45 -6.64 -10.44
C LYS A 42 -11.50 -6.51 -9.33
N ARG A 43 -11.32 -7.20 -8.21
CA ARG A 43 -12.19 -7.07 -7.03
C ARG A 43 -12.23 -5.62 -6.52
N LEU A 44 -11.08 -4.99 -6.32
CA LEU A 44 -11.01 -3.60 -5.86
C LEU A 44 -11.67 -2.63 -6.84
N VAL A 45 -11.56 -2.86 -8.16
CA VAL A 45 -12.24 -2.03 -9.16
C VAL A 45 -13.76 -2.15 -9.05
N ILE A 46 -14.29 -3.36 -8.83
CA ILE A 46 -15.72 -3.59 -8.61
C ILE A 46 -16.20 -2.92 -7.32
N GLU A 47 -15.38 -2.92 -6.27
CA GLU A 47 -15.66 -2.30 -4.96
C GLU A 47 -15.56 -0.75 -4.98
N GLY A 48 -15.33 -0.12 -6.12
CA GLY A 48 -15.24 1.35 -6.24
C GLY A 48 -13.83 1.89 -6.51
N GLY A 49 -12.87 1.00 -6.76
CA GLY A 49 -11.49 1.32 -7.12
C GLY A 49 -10.54 1.41 -5.93
N VAL A 50 -9.24 1.40 -6.23
CA VAL A 50 -8.14 1.38 -5.24
C VAL A 50 -8.19 2.54 -4.25
N ARG A 51 -8.77 3.69 -4.62
CA ARG A 51 -8.92 4.85 -3.73
C ARG A 51 -9.94 4.64 -2.60
N GLN A 52 -10.91 3.76 -2.81
CA GLN A 52 -11.94 3.42 -1.83
C GLN A 52 -11.61 2.12 -1.07
N ALA A 53 -10.49 1.46 -1.42
CA ALA A 53 -10.04 0.26 -0.75
C ALA A 53 -9.67 0.54 0.71
N SER A 54 -9.86 -0.48 1.56
CA SER A 54 -9.39 -0.42 2.95
C SER A 54 -7.86 -0.29 3.01
N GLU A 55 -7.34 0.28 4.10
CA GLU A 55 -5.88 0.39 4.30
C GLU A 55 -5.21 -0.99 4.21
N ILE A 56 -5.79 -2.00 4.85
CA ILE A 56 -5.27 -3.37 4.87
C ILE A 56 -5.25 -3.98 3.47
N ASP A 57 -6.30 -3.76 2.67
CA ASP A 57 -6.33 -4.24 1.28
C ASP A 57 -5.31 -3.51 0.39
N ALA A 58 -5.22 -2.18 0.52
CA ALA A 58 -4.26 -1.38 -0.26
C ALA A 58 -2.81 -1.74 0.08
N LYS A 59 -2.52 -1.91 1.38
CA LYS A 59 -1.20 -2.31 1.90
C LYS A 59 -0.87 -3.74 1.49
N GLY A 60 -1.81 -4.68 1.65
CA GLY A 60 -1.65 -6.07 1.26
C GLY A 60 -1.33 -6.22 -0.22
N LEU A 61 -2.11 -5.56 -1.10
CA LEU A 61 -1.87 -5.61 -2.53
C LEU A 61 -0.53 -4.98 -2.92
N LEU A 62 -0.13 -3.87 -2.29
CA LEU A 62 1.15 -3.23 -2.53
C LEU A 62 2.32 -4.14 -2.17
N LEU A 63 2.30 -4.74 -0.99
CA LEU A 63 3.36 -5.65 -0.52
C LEU A 63 3.41 -6.93 -1.36
N PHE A 64 2.25 -7.47 -1.72
CA PHE A 64 2.17 -8.66 -2.57
C PHE A 64 2.80 -8.41 -3.94
N VAL A 65 2.44 -7.30 -4.58
CA VAL A 65 3.00 -6.95 -5.90
C VAL A 65 4.49 -6.58 -5.80
N ALA A 66 4.93 -5.95 -4.70
CA ALA A 66 6.35 -5.67 -4.47
C ALA A 66 7.17 -6.96 -4.31
N GLY A 67 6.63 -7.98 -3.64
CA GLY A 67 7.34 -9.22 -3.36
C GLY A 67 7.40 -10.19 -4.53
N TYR A 68 6.30 -10.30 -5.30
CA TYR A 68 6.19 -11.27 -6.38
C TYR A 68 6.36 -10.66 -7.79
N GLY A 69 6.46 -9.33 -7.88
CA GLY A 69 6.67 -8.58 -9.12
C GLY A 69 5.40 -7.89 -9.64
N ILE A 70 5.59 -6.76 -10.34
CA ILE A 70 4.51 -5.93 -10.90
C ILE A 70 3.94 -6.55 -12.18
N PRO A 71 2.66 -6.99 -12.20
CA PRO A 71 2.05 -7.46 -13.43
C PRO A 71 1.91 -6.30 -14.44
N LYS A 72 2.17 -6.56 -15.73
CA LYS A 72 2.18 -5.54 -16.81
C LYS A 72 0.89 -4.70 -16.93
N LEU A 73 -0.24 -5.23 -16.46
CA LEU A 73 -1.53 -4.53 -16.51
C LEU A 73 -1.74 -3.52 -15.37
N PHE A 74 -0.88 -3.50 -14.34
CA PHE A 74 -0.95 -2.49 -13.29
C PHE A 74 -0.55 -1.13 -13.84
N ARG A 75 -1.44 -0.15 -13.73
CA ARG A 75 -1.11 1.22 -14.12
C ARG A 75 -0.30 1.87 -13.00
N ASN A 76 0.71 2.67 -13.36
CA ASN A 76 1.47 3.47 -12.38
C ASN A 76 0.58 4.33 -11.47
N GLY A 77 -0.59 4.75 -11.96
CA GLY A 77 -1.59 5.47 -11.17
C GLY A 77 -2.22 4.63 -10.06
N GLU A 78 -2.38 3.32 -10.23
CA GLU A 78 -2.97 2.42 -9.22
C GLU A 78 -1.98 2.15 -8.09
N LEU A 79 -0.71 1.89 -8.42
CA LEU A 79 0.36 1.76 -7.41
C LEU A 79 0.53 3.05 -6.61
N ARG A 80 0.50 4.20 -7.29
CA ARG A 80 0.52 5.51 -6.63
C ARG A 80 -0.71 5.71 -5.73
N CYS A 81 -1.90 5.28 -6.16
CA CYS A 81 -3.09 5.36 -5.32
C CYS A 81 -2.97 4.47 -4.07
N SER A 82 -2.51 3.22 -4.21
CA SER A 82 -2.28 2.34 -3.06
C SER A 82 -1.29 2.96 -2.07
N LEU A 83 -0.17 3.50 -2.58
CA LEU A 83 0.81 4.21 -1.76
C LEU A 83 0.20 5.41 -1.03
N LEU A 84 -0.64 6.20 -1.70
CA LEU A 84 -1.32 7.34 -1.09
C LEU A 84 -2.32 6.91 -0.01
N VAL A 85 -3.09 5.84 -0.20
CA VAL A 85 -4.02 5.32 0.82
C VAL A 85 -3.24 4.88 2.06
N VAL A 86 -2.16 4.11 1.89
CA VAL A 86 -1.30 3.66 2.99
C VAL A 86 -0.63 4.85 3.70
N ALA A 87 -0.06 5.80 2.95
CA ALA A 87 0.56 6.99 3.52
C ALA A 87 -0.46 7.89 4.24
N ALA A 88 -1.67 8.04 3.70
CA ALA A 88 -2.74 8.82 4.33
C ALA A 88 -3.20 8.17 5.64
N ALA A 89 -3.28 6.84 5.69
CA ALA A 89 -3.64 6.11 6.89
C ALA A 89 -2.56 6.22 7.99
N ARG A 90 -1.27 6.10 7.63
CA ARG A 90 -0.14 6.43 8.52
C ARG A 90 -0.17 7.88 9.01
N SER A 91 -0.56 8.82 8.14
CA SER A 91 -0.76 10.23 8.53
C SER A 91 -2.02 10.47 9.37
N GLY A 92 -2.90 9.48 9.49
CA GLY A 92 -4.06 9.48 10.38
C GLY A 92 -3.65 9.56 11.85
N GLU A 93 -2.49 9.03 12.21
CA GLU A 93 -1.86 9.25 13.53
C GLU A 93 -1.38 10.70 13.73
N LEU A 94 -1.21 11.47 12.64
CA LEU A 94 -0.96 12.91 12.70
C LEU A 94 -2.26 13.72 12.66
N ARG A 95 -3.45 13.09 12.55
CA ARG A 95 -4.75 13.79 12.55
C ARG A 95 -5.05 14.37 13.94
N TRP A 96 -4.59 13.70 15.01
CA TRP A 96 -4.59 14.24 16.38
C TRP A 96 -3.63 15.43 16.51
N LEU A 97 -2.45 15.36 15.89
CA LEU A 97 -1.47 16.46 15.87
C LEU A 97 -1.93 17.67 15.04
N ARG A 98 -2.72 17.45 13.98
CA ARG A 98 -3.34 18.50 13.18
C ARG A 98 -4.55 19.14 13.87
N ARG A 99 -5.21 18.41 14.78
CA ARG A 99 -6.28 18.91 15.65
C ARG A 99 -5.72 19.66 16.88
N GLN A 100 -4.60 19.22 17.45
CA GLN A 100 -3.84 19.94 18.49
C GLN A 100 -3.21 21.23 17.94
N ARG A 101 -2.64 21.21 16.73
CA ARG A 101 -2.11 22.40 16.04
C ARG A 101 -3.19 23.23 15.31
N GLY A 102 -4.47 22.96 15.57
CA GLY A 102 -5.58 23.83 15.18
C GLY A 102 -5.70 25.11 16.03
N VAL A 103 -4.90 25.22 17.10
CA VAL A 103 -4.87 26.37 18.02
C VAL A 103 -3.68 27.31 17.78
N GLU A 104 -2.68 26.91 16.99
CA GLU A 104 -1.57 27.80 16.59
C GLU A 104 -1.50 27.93 15.06
N ARG A 105 -2.42 28.73 14.50
CA ARG A 105 -2.17 29.41 13.22
C ARG A 105 -1.79 30.86 13.51
N ASP A 106 -0.61 31.02 14.09
CA ASP A 106 0.21 32.21 13.85
C ASP A 106 1.66 31.82 13.51
N ALA A 107 1.79 30.86 12.60
CA ALA A 107 3.05 30.58 11.91
C ALA A 107 2.87 30.80 10.40
N ARG A 108 2.42 32.02 10.04
CA ARG A 108 2.71 32.58 8.72
C ARG A 108 4.22 32.84 8.64
N ARG A 109 4.99 31.94 8.03
CA ARG A 109 6.27 32.19 7.34
C ARG A 109 6.91 30.85 7.02
N PHE A 110 7.58 30.74 5.87
CA PHE A 110 8.22 29.53 5.34
C PHE A 110 7.17 28.53 4.82
N ILE A 111 6.73 28.61 3.56
CA ILE A 111 7.55 28.30 2.37
C ILE A 111 7.10 29.23 1.22
N VAL A 112 7.99 30.13 0.82
CA VAL A 112 7.95 30.86 -0.45
C VAL A 112 8.59 29.94 -1.51
N PRO A 113 8.09 29.94 -2.76
CA PRO A 113 8.64 29.12 -3.83
C PRO A 113 9.97 29.69 -4.34
N LEU A 114 10.91 28.80 -4.65
CA LEU A 114 11.89 28.95 -5.72
C LEU A 114 11.95 27.62 -6.47
#